data_AF-A0A9X8UL49-F1
#
_entry.id   AF-A0A9X8UL49-F1
#
_cell.length_a   1.000
_cell.length_b   1.000
_cell.length_c   1.000
_cell.angle_alpha   90.00
_cell.angle_beta   90.00
_cell.angle_gamma   90.00
#
_symmetry.space_group_name_H-M   'P 1'
#
loop_
_entity.id
_entity.type
_entity.pdbx_description
1 polymer ?
#
loop_
_entity_poly.entity_id
_entity_poly.type
_entity_poly.pdbx_seq_one_letter_code
_entity_poly.pdbx_strand_id
1 'polypeptide(L)'
;MKQGVIAACLLILLSLGAWAAGSTVSLAPSAGEAAAYGINIPFTASAHTGRYRFEIYDGGSASGAPLASYGEARLTPGARVNLYLPFSYDPVAPHTYTLRVQALPEPGREGLDRPGEQAKPFTTGTIPTCGSGAQHAVSAGGFLAGDGTAASPFIVATPEQLDHVRLHLSEHFLQVRDIDLQGQGFTPIGVFSGVYDGGGYVVRNLTVNTAQEFAALFGQLSGAAIQNLGIENYAIYSSYLYGRGAPLAGSSASGGLSTISRCYADTGTVTANDDAGGLVAYTNMAITDCYAVGGTLRSTRNGGHRTGGIATSSNYGSSMTRCFAVPSSMSYHAPNQSDGTGGLVGMTASSFESCYWMTGRGANYAVGQSSANPAGTTAFSSLSSFNSFDTMQGFDPAVWRVGEEHLVLRVFDH
;
A
#
# COMPACT_ATOMS: atom_id res chain seq x y z
N MET A 1 16.64 -13.69 63.70
CA MET A 1 15.83 -14.38 62.67
C MET A 1 14.65 -13.49 62.30
N LYS A 2 14.83 -12.58 61.33
CA LYS A 2 13.70 -11.88 60.69
C LYS A 2 13.42 -12.63 59.40
N GLN A 3 12.29 -13.32 59.35
CA GLN A 3 11.85 -14.05 58.17
C GLN A 3 11.67 -13.04 57.03
N GLY A 4 12.55 -13.11 56.03
CA GLY A 4 12.39 -12.38 54.78
C GLY A 4 11.19 -12.96 54.05
N VAL A 5 10.11 -12.17 53.96
CA VAL A 5 8.97 -12.50 53.10
C VAL A 5 9.43 -12.33 51.66
N ILE A 6 9.56 -13.44 50.95
CA ILE A 6 9.80 -13.47 49.50
C ILE A 6 8.49 -13.03 48.84
N ALA A 7 8.35 -11.73 48.56
CA ALA A 7 7.26 -11.22 47.74
C ALA A 7 7.60 -11.49 46.26
N ALA A 8 7.33 -12.71 45.80
CA ALA A 8 7.39 -13.03 44.38
C ALA A 8 6.24 -12.30 43.67
N CYS A 9 6.56 -11.32 42.81
CA CYS A 9 5.59 -10.73 41.89
C CYS A 9 5.14 -11.82 40.90
N LEU A 10 3.97 -12.41 41.14
CA LEU A 10 3.39 -13.44 40.28
C LEU A 10 2.95 -12.78 38.96
N LEU A 11 3.68 -13.02 37.86
CA LEU A 11 3.22 -12.69 36.51
C LEU A 11 2.42 -13.87 35.95
N ILE A 12 1.20 -13.61 35.48
CA ILE A 12 0.36 -14.60 34.79
C ILE A 12 0.11 -14.11 33.37
N LEU A 13 0.92 -14.57 32.41
CA LEU A 13 0.56 -14.55 30.99
C LEU A 13 -0.49 -15.66 30.75
N LEU A 14 -1.75 -15.31 30.57
CA LEU A 14 -2.81 -16.27 30.22
C LEU A 14 -2.68 -16.70 28.74
N SER A 15 -3.14 -17.90 28.42
CA SER A 15 -3.16 -18.44 27.06
C SER A 15 -3.99 -17.58 26.11
N LEU A 16 -3.57 -17.54 24.84
CA LEU A 16 -4.22 -16.87 23.69
C LEU A 16 -5.66 -17.38 23.51
N GLY A 17 -6.60 -16.81 24.25
CA GLY A 17 -8.04 -16.96 24.04
C GLY A 17 -8.62 -15.60 23.68
N ALA A 18 -9.52 -15.56 22.70
CA ALA A 18 -10.21 -14.34 22.28
C ALA A 18 -10.87 -13.65 23.48
N TRP A 19 -10.42 -12.44 23.80
CA TRP A 19 -10.97 -11.61 24.88
C TRP A 19 -11.54 -10.30 24.32
N ALA A 20 -12.62 -9.83 24.95
CA ALA A 20 -13.29 -8.58 24.63
C ALA A 20 -12.37 -7.35 24.80
N ALA A 21 -12.57 -6.37 23.93
CA ALA A 21 -11.79 -5.14 23.73
C ALA A 21 -11.38 -4.42 25.03
N GLY A 22 -10.18 -4.71 25.54
CA GLY A 22 -9.45 -3.80 26.43
C GLY A 22 -8.84 -2.65 25.62
N SER A 23 -8.42 -1.56 26.28
CA SER A 23 -7.70 -0.47 25.61
C SER A 23 -6.39 -0.99 25.01
N THR A 24 -6.15 -0.72 23.72
CA THR A 24 -4.87 -1.03 23.07
C THR A 24 -3.80 -0.05 23.53
N VAL A 25 -2.65 -0.56 23.96
CA VAL A 25 -1.46 0.23 24.28
C VAL A 25 -0.40 -0.10 23.24
N SER A 26 -0.07 0.87 22.40
CA SER A 26 0.99 0.73 21.39
C SER A 26 2.33 1.13 22.00
N LEU A 27 3.33 0.25 21.90
CA LEU A 27 4.68 0.51 22.37
C LEU A 27 5.58 0.93 21.20
N ALA A 28 6.39 1.95 21.43
CA ALA A 28 7.42 2.35 20.49
C ALA A 28 8.69 1.53 20.75
N PRO A 29 9.28 0.89 19.72
CA PRO A 29 10.55 0.22 19.85
C PRO A 29 11.65 1.26 20.04
N SER A 30 12.80 0.84 20.59
CA SER A 30 13.91 1.74 20.87
C SER A 30 14.47 2.33 19.58
N ALA A 31 15.10 3.51 19.67
CA ALA A 31 15.55 4.27 18.50
C ALA A 31 16.38 3.41 17.53
N GLY A 32 15.93 3.31 16.26
CA GLY A 32 16.57 2.51 15.21
C GLY A 32 15.83 1.24 14.80
N GLU A 33 14.78 0.84 15.52
CA GLU A 33 14.03 -0.41 15.30
C GLU A 33 12.59 -0.16 14.78
N ALA A 34 12.39 0.82 13.88
CA ALA A 34 11.06 1.11 13.36
C ALA A 34 10.56 -0.05 12.48
N ALA A 35 9.61 -0.83 13.01
CA ALA A 35 8.95 -1.88 12.25
C ALA A 35 7.63 -1.39 11.64
N ALA A 36 7.38 -1.80 10.40
CA ALA A 36 6.20 -1.39 9.65
C ALA A 36 4.89 -2.02 10.18
N TYR A 37 5.00 -3.14 10.91
CA TYR A 37 3.88 -3.86 11.53
C TYR A 37 4.36 -4.59 12.80
N GLY A 38 3.45 -5.31 13.44
CA GLY A 38 3.70 -5.98 14.70
C GLY A 38 2.62 -6.95 15.11
N ILE A 39 2.62 -7.30 16.39
CA ILE A 39 1.67 -8.24 16.99
C ILE A 39 0.87 -7.59 18.12
N ASN A 40 -0.36 -8.05 18.28
CA ASN A 40 -1.18 -7.74 19.43
C ASN A 40 -1.11 -8.88 20.45
N ILE A 41 -0.74 -8.55 21.69
CA ILE A 41 -0.63 -9.51 22.79
C ILE A 41 -1.59 -9.11 23.92
N PRO A 42 -2.57 -9.96 24.27
CA PRO A 42 -3.35 -9.78 25.49
C PRO A 42 -2.43 -9.81 26.72
N PHE A 43 -2.46 -8.75 27.52
CA PHE A 43 -1.60 -8.59 28.68
C PHE A 43 -2.40 -8.18 29.91
N THR A 44 -2.08 -8.77 31.07
CA THR A 44 -2.65 -8.38 32.37
C THR A 44 -1.52 -7.84 33.24
N ALA A 45 -1.59 -6.55 33.56
CA ALA A 45 -0.63 -5.92 34.44
C ALA A 45 -0.74 -6.49 35.86
N SER A 46 0.39 -6.60 36.54
CA SER A 46 0.48 -6.96 37.95
C SER A 46 -0.24 -5.92 38.79
N ALA A 47 -0.81 -6.35 39.93
CA ALA A 47 -1.35 -5.43 40.91
C ALA A 47 -0.25 -4.64 41.67
N HIS A 48 1.01 -5.06 41.56
CA HIS A 48 2.12 -4.56 42.40
C HIS A 48 3.03 -3.54 41.71
N THR A 49 3.01 -3.45 40.38
CA THR A 49 3.80 -2.49 39.62
C THR A 49 3.11 -2.13 38.31
N GLY A 50 3.26 -0.88 37.88
CA GLY A 50 2.87 -0.43 36.56
C GLY A 50 4.03 -0.36 35.57
N ARG A 51 5.26 -0.70 35.97
CA ARG A 51 6.48 -0.51 35.16
C ARG A 51 6.91 -1.80 34.47
N TYR A 52 7.03 -1.75 33.14
CA TYR A 52 7.41 -2.90 32.33
C TYR A 52 8.47 -2.58 31.30
N ARG A 53 9.32 -3.56 31.00
CA ARG A 53 10.11 -3.63 29.77
C ARG A 53 9.73 -4.88 29.00
N PHE A 54 9.70 -4.74 27.68
CA PHE A 54 9.37 -5.81 26.75
C PHE A 54 10.51 -5.97 25.77
N GLU A 55 10.79 -7.21 25.41
CA GLU A 55 11.79 -7.54 24.41
C GLU A 55 11.36 -8.79 23.65
N ILE A 56 11.63 -8.82 22.35
CA ILE A 56 11.32 -9.96 21.48
C ILE A 56 12.63 -10.61 21.07
N TYR A 57 12.69 -11.93 21.15
CA TYR A 57 13.83 -12.75 20.76
C TYR A 57 13.42 -13.70 19.66
N ASP A 58 14.38 -14.03 18.80
CA ASP A 58 14.22 -15.09 17.82
C ASP A 58 14.20 -16.48 18.49
N GLY A 59 13.34 -17.36 18.00
CA GLY A 59 13.24 -18.74 18.49
C GLY A 59 12.48 -18.93 19.80
N GLY A 60 12.60 -20.14 20.37
CA GLY A 60 11.81 -20.59 21.53
C GLY A 60 12.37 -20.20 22.90
N SER A 61 13.41 -19.36 22.96
CA SER A 61 14.01 -18.90 24.22
C SER A 61 14.53 -17.47 24.12
N ALA A 62 14.53 -16.73 25.23
CA ALA A 62 15.16 -15.41 25.32
C ALA A 62 16.69 -15.54 25.43
N SER A 63 17.35 -15.84 24.32
CA SER A 63 18.80 -16.06 24.23
C SER A 63 19.41 -15.15 23.15
N GLY A 64 20.59 -14.59 23.42
CA GLY A 64 21.28 -13.70 22.48
C GLY A 64 20.82 -12.25 22.57
N ALA A 65 20.91 -11.54 21.45
CA ALA A 65 20.43 -10.16 21.34
C ALA A 65 18.93 -10.14 20.99
N PRO A 66 18.13 -9.25 21.59
CA PRO A 66 16.73 -9.10 21.22
C PRO A 66 16.60 -8.56 19.78
N LEU A 67 15.59 -9.03 19.06
CA LEU A 67 15.16 -8.52 17.76
C LEU A 67 14.50 -7.15 17.87
N ALA A 68 13.81 -6.90 18.99
CA ALA A 68 13.18 -5.63 19.29
C ALA A 68 13.19 -5.40 20.80
N SER A 69 13.47 -4.17 21.22
CA SER A 69 13.46 -3.74 22.62
C SER A 69 12.58 -2.52 22.80
N TYR A 70 11.65 -2.58 23.73
CA TYR A 70 10.73 -1.47 24.02
C TYR A 70 11.17 -0.75 25.29
N GLY A 71 11.07 0.59 25.26
CA GLY A 71 11.34 1.42 26.43
C GLY A 71 10.44 1.07 27.63
N GLU A 72 10.68 1.71 28.78
CA GLU A 72 9.83 1.50 29.95
C GLU A 72 8.38 1.91 29.65
N ALA A 73 7.48 0.92 29.70
CA ALA A 73 6.06 1.12 29.57
C ALA A 73 5.41 1.32 30.95
N ARG A 74 4.46 2.25 31.01
CA ARG A 74 3.62 2.51 32.19
C ARG A 74 2.21 1.98 31.93
N LEU A 75 1.82 0.94 32.66
CA LEU A 75 0.49 0.35 32.63
C LEU A 75 -0.21 0.56 33.97
N THR A 76 -1.52 0.73 33.97
CA THR A 76 -2.31 0.78 35.20
C THR A 76 -2.23 -0.58 35.90
N PRO A 77 -1.80 -0.66 37.18
CA PRO A 77 -1.72 -1.92 37.91
C PRO A 77 -3.05 -2.69 37.90
N GLY A 78 -3.00 -3.98 37.61
CA GLY A 78 -4.18 -4.85 37.49
C GLY A 78 -5.02 -4.67 36.22
N ALA A 79 -4.68 -3.72 35.34
CA ALA A 79 -5.42 -3.53 34.10
C ALA A 79 -5.18 -4.66 33.09
N ARG A 80 -6.21 -4.91 32.28
CA ARG A 80 -6.14 -5.79 31.11
C ARG A 80 -6.06 -4.91 29.86
N VAL A 81 -5.03 -5.13 29.06
CA VAL A 81 -4.75 -4.35 27.86
C VAL A 81 -4.36 -5.26 26.70
N ASN A 82 -4.54 -4.80 25.48
CA ASN A 82 -3.88 -5.40 24.32
C ASN A 82 -2.61 -4.60 24.04
N LEU A 83 -1.44 -5.22 24.17
CA LEU A 83 -0.16 -4.60 23.84
C LEU A 83 0.10 -4.77 22.35
N TYR A 84 0.24 -3.66 21.62
CA TYR A 84 0.76 -3.70 20.27
C TYR A 84 2.28 -3.54 20.32
N LEU A 85 2.98 -4.56 19.84
CA LEU A 85 4.44 -4.65 19.78
C LEU A 85 4.88 -4.63 18.31
N PRO A 86 5.27 -3.46 17.76
CA PRO A 86 5.82 -3.37 16.41
C PRO A 86 7.18 -4.06 16.33
N PHE A 87 7.28 -5.09 15.50
CA PHE A 87 8.53 -5.74 15.09
C PHE A 87 8.30 -6.46 13.75
N SER A 88 9.30 -6.47 12.88
CA SER A 88 9.19 -7.10 11.57
C SER A 88 9.41 -8.62 11.70
N TYR A 89 8.48 -9.42 11.19
CA TYR A 89 8.56 -10.88 11.14
C TYR A 89 8.04 -11.42 9.81
N ASP A 90 8.53 -12.55 9.30
CA ASP A 90 8.06 -13.06 8.00
C ASP A 90 6.53 -13.30 7.99
N PRO A 91 5.74 -12.55 7.18
CA PRO A 91 4.29 -12.66 7.15
C PRO A 91 3.79 -13.79 6.22
N VAL A 92 4.67 -14.71 5.81
CA VAL A 92 4.34 -15.79 4.86
C VAL A 92 4.41 -17.18 5.49
N ALA A 93 5.29 -17.37 6.47
CA ALA A 93 5.49 -18.66 7.11
C ALA A 93 5.36 -18.58 8.64
N PRO A 94 4.86 -19.64 9.31
CA PRO A 94 4.88 -19.68 10.75
C PRO A 94 6.31 -19.65 11.29
N HIS A 95 6.55 -18.76 12.26
CA HIS A 95 7.84 -18.68 12.94
C HIS A 95 7.66 -18.45 14.44
N THR A 96 8.50 -19.10 15.24
CA THR A 96 8.46 -19.01 16.70
C THR A 96 9.41 -17.95 17.21
N TYR A 97 8.88 -17.08 18.07
CA TYR A 97 9.59 -16.02 18.77
C TYR A 97 9.38 -16.17 20.28
N THR A 98 10.14 -15.43 21.07
CA THR A 98 9.97 -15.38 22.53
C THR A 98 9.81 -13.94 23.00
N LEU A 99 8.71 -13.66 23.71
CA LEU A 99 8.52 -12.40 24.42
C LEU A 99 9.11 -12.53 25.82
N ARG A 100 10.08 -11.68 26.14
CA ARG A 100 10.55 -11.45 27.51
C ARG A 100 9.85 -10.22 28.08
N VAL A 101 9.28 -10.37 29.27
CA VAL A 101 8.65 -9.30 30.04
C VAL A 101 9.39 -9.14 31.36
N GLN A 102 9.88 -7.94 31.63
CA GLN A 102 10.45 -7.56 32.93
C GLN A 102 9.51 -6.57 33.62
N ALA A 103 9.04 -6.92 34.81
CA ALA A 103 8.29 -6.05 35.70
C ALA A 103 9.25 -5.36 36.67
N LEU A 104 9.36 -4.03 36.61
CA LEU A 104 10.31 -3.26 37.40
C LEU A 104 9.70 -2.81 38.74
N PRO A 105 10.49 -2.71 39.83
CA PRO A 105 10.02 -2.10 41.08
C PRO A 105 9.59 -0.64 40.89
N GLU A 106 8.58 -0.20 41.65
CA GLU A 106 8.21 1.23 41.68
C GLU A 106 9.30 2.08 42.37
N PRO A 107 9.39 3.38 42.03
CA PRO A 107 10.31 4.31 42.70
C PRO A 107 10.15 4.26 44.23
N GLY A 108 11.27 4.16 44.95
CA GLY A 108 11.28 4.02 46.42
C GLY A 108 11.17 2.58 46.94
N ARG A 109 10.96 1.60 46.05
CA ARG A 109 11.07 0.16 46.35
C ARG A 109 12.32 -0.49 45.73
N GLU A 110 13.12 0.31 45.02
CA GLU A 110 14.36 -0.09 44.39
C GLU A 110 15.36 -0.58 45.46
N GLY A 111 15.66 -1.89 45.48
CA GLY A 111 16.50 -2.55 46.48
C GLY A 111 15.75 -3.33 47.57
N LEU A 112 14.44 -3.08 47.73
CA LEU A 112 13.56 -3.91 48.57
C LEU A 112 12.89 -5.01 47.75
N ASP A 113 12.46 -4.69 46.54
CA ASP A 113 11.86 -5.65 45.61
C ASP A 113 12.84 -5.96 44.47
N ARG A 114 12.81 -7.20 43.98
CA ARG A 114 13.55 -7.61 42.77
C ARG A 114 12.64 -7.53 41.55
N PRO A 115 13.17 -7.14 40.37
CA PRO A 115 12.41 -7.24 39.13
C PRO A 115 11.87 -8.66 38.91
N GLY A 116 10.61 -8.77 38.53
CA GLY A 116 10.01 -10.03 38.08
C GLY A 116 10.29 -10.22 36.60
N GLU A 117 10.65 -11.42 36.17
CA GLU A 117 10.89 -11.72 34.77
C GLU A 117 10.11 -12.96 34.33
N GLN A 118 9.53 -12.89 33.13
CA GLN A 118 8.92 -14.03 32.47
C GLN A 118 9.25 -14.01 30.97
N ALA A 119 9.64 -15.17 30.43
CA ALA A 119 9.80 -15.36 29.00
C ALA A 119 8.78 -16.39 28.50
N LYS A 120 8.07 -16.09 27.41
CA LYS A 120 7.14 -17.03 26.79
C LYS A 120 7.30 -17.09 25.28
N PRO A 121 7.39 -18.30 24.71
CA PRO A 121 7.38 -18.47 23.26
C PRO A 121 5.97 -18.22 22.71
N PHE A 122 5.91 -17.70 21.49
CA PHE A 122 4.71 -17.57 20.67
C PHE A 122 5.06 -17.85 19.20
N THR A 123 4.07 -18.29 18.42
CA THR A 123 4.27 -18.59 16.99
C THR A 123 3.37 -17.70 16.15
N THR A 124 3.98 -16.93 15.25
CA THR A 124 3.28 -16.11 14.25
C THR A 124 2.81 -16.98 13.08
N GLY A 125 1.93 -16.47 12.22
CA GLY A 125 1.63 -17.11 10.93
C GLY A 125 0.91 -18.46 10.97
N THR A 126 0.43 -18.90 12.15
CA THR A 126 -0.24 -20.21 12.30
C THR A 126 -1.72 -20.18 11.92
N ILE A 127 -2.37 -19.03 12.10
CA ILE A 127 -3.79 -18.85 11.82
C ILE A 127 -3.97 -17.49 11.12
N PRO A 128 -4.72 -17.45 10.01
CA PRO A 128 -5.11 -16.20 9.36
C PRO A 128 -5.84 -15.26 10.33
N THR A 129 -5.45 -14.00 10.35
CA THR A 129 -6.05 -12.95 11.18
C THR A 129 -7.36 -12.43 10.60
N CYS A 130 -7.58 -12.64 9.30
CA CYS A 130 -8.73 -12.15 8.54
C CYS A 130 -9.98 -13.06 8.61
N GLY A 131 -10.05 -13.94 9.61
CA GLY A 131 -11.18 -14.84 9.84
C GLY A 131 -10.86 -16.32 9.65
N SER A 132 -11.81 -17.17 10.02
CA SER A 132 -11.69 -18.63 9.93
C SER A 132 -12.53 -19.18 8.79
N GLY A 133 -11.94 -20.00 7.91
CA GLY A 133 -12.66 -20.71 6.84
C GLY A 133 -11.76 -21.08 5.66
N ALA A 134 -12.27 -21.92 4.75
CA ALA A 134 -11.52 -22.37 3.59
C ALA A 134 -11.08 -21.20 2.67
N GLN A 135 -11.94 -20.19 2.53
CA GLN A 135 -11.64 -18.98 1.75
C GLN A 135 -10.56 -18.11 2.39
N HIS A 136 -10.40 -18.18 3.72
CA HIS A 136 -9.41 -17.41 4.48
C HIS A 136 -8.16 -18.22 4.83
N ALA A 137 -8.06 -19.47 4.38
CA ALA A 137 -6.92 -20.33 4.70
C ALA A 137 -5.60 -19.75 4.16
N VAL A 138 -4.48 -20.10 4.80
CA VAL A 138 -3.13 -19.69 4.35
C VAL A 138 -2.88 -20.08 2.90
N SER A 139 -3.31 -21.28 2.49
CA SER A 139 -3.21 -21.77 1.11
C SER A 139 -4.01 -20.96 0.09
N ALA A 140 -4.98 -20.16 0.54
CA ALA A 140 -5.78 -19.25 -0.28
C ALA A 140 -5.31 -17.79 -0.16
N GLY A 141 -4.14 -17.54 0.46
CA GLY A 141 -3.61 -16.20 0.66
C GLY A 141 -4.13 -15.48 1.90
N GLY A 142 -4.67 -16.19 2.90
CA GLY A 142 -5.13 -15.59 4.15
C GLY A 142 -4.04 -14.74 4.83
N PHE A 143 -4.42 -13.57 5.34
CA PHE A 143 -3.47 -12.65 5.97
C PHE A 143 -3.00 -13.18 7.31
N LEU A 144 -1.68 -13.17 7.54
CA LEU A 144 -1.04 -13.71 8.74
C LEU A 144 -0.60 -12.63 9.75
N ALA A 145 -0.81 -11.37 9.38
CA ALA A 145 -0.43 -10.19 10.14
C ALA A 145 -1.41 -9.06 9.83
N GLY A 146 -1.69 -8.23 10.84
CA GLY A 146 -2.71 -7.19 10.75
C GLY A 146 -4.12 -7.68 11.08
N ASP A 147 -5.03 -6.76 11.35
CA ASP A 147 -6.46 -7.00 11.56
C ASP A 147 -7.35 -6.23 10.58
N GLY A 148 -6.75 -5.59 9.57
CA GLY A 148 -7.45 -4.81 8.54
C GLY A 148 -7.73 -3.36 8.95
N THR A 149 -7.45 -2.98 10.20
CA THR A 149 -7.66 -1.60 10.65
C THR A 149 -6.52 -0.68 10.21
N ALA A 150 -6.78 0.64 10.20
CA ALA A 150 -5.75 1.64 9.88
C ALA A 150 -4.52 1.57 10.80
N ALA A 151 -4.68 1.15 12.05
CA ALA A 151 -3.59 1.02 13.02
C ALA A 151 -2.79 -0.28 12.87
N SER A 152 -3.37 -1.29 12.20
CA SER A 152 -2.82 -2.63 12.06
C SER A 152 -3.29 -3.24 10.73
N PRO A 153 -2.84 -2.70 9.58
CA PRO A 153 -3.30 -3.12 8.26
C PRO A 153 -2.92 -4.57 7.97
N PHE A 154 -3.69 -5.25 7.14
CA PHE A 154 -3.33 -6.58 6.64
C PHE A 154 -2.04 -6.51 5.82
N ILE A 155 -1.11 -7.43 6.11
CA ILE A 155 0.20 -7.44 5.44
C ILE A 155 0.14 -8.29 4.17
N VAL A 156 0.54 -7.68 3.06
CA VAL A 156 0.56 -8.29 1.73
C VAL A 156 2.00 -8.56 1.33
N ALA A 157 2.35 -9.83 1.15
CA ALA A 157 3.72 -10.23 0.85
C ALA A 157 3.82 -11.30 -0.25
N THR A 158 2.69 -11.77 -0.79
CA THR A 158 2.66 -12.84 -1.79
C THR A 158 1.60 -12.57 -2.84
N PRO A 159 1.73 -13.16 -4.06
CA PRO A 159 0.67 -13.14 -5.07
C PRO A 159 -0.69 -13.57 -4.52
N GLU A 160 -0.71 -14.63 -3.71
CA GLU A 160 -1.94 -15.19 -3.13
C GLU A 160 -2.57 -14.21 -2.15
N GLN A 161 -1.78 -13.54 -1.30
CA GLN A 161 -2.28 -12.49 -0.39
C GLN A 161 -2.79 -11.26 -1.15
N LEU A 162 -2.14 -10.88 -2.25
CA LEU A 162 -2.62 -9.80 -3.11
C LEU A 162 -3.97 -10.16 -3.73
N ASP A 163 -4.12 -11.38 -4.25
CA ASP A 163 -5.39 -11.88 -4.76
C ASP A 163 -6.47 -11.86 -3.68
N HIS A 164 -6.10 -12.21 -2.44
CA HIS A 164 -7.00 -12.28 -1.27
C HIS A 164 -7.64 -10.95 -0.87
N VAL A 165 -7.04 -9.81 -1.26
CA VAL A 165 -7.60 -8.46 -1.02
C VAL A 165 -9.05 -8.36 -1.52
N ARG A 166 -9.41 -9.11 -2.56
CA ARG A 166 -10.78 -9.15 -3.12
C ARG A 166 -11.85 -9.58 -2.12
N LEU A 167 -11.47 -10.21 -1.01
CA LEU A 167 -12.39 -10.66 0.06
C LEU A 167 -12.59 -9.61 1.16
N HIS A 168 -11.81 -8.52 1.15
CA HIS A 168 -11.72 -7.54 2.25
C HIS A 168 -11.69 -6.10 1.71
N LEU A 169 -12.60 -5.79 0.79
CA LEU A 169 -12.56 -4.59 -0.08
C LEU A 169 -12.61 -3.22 0.64
N SER A 170 -12.96 -3.19 1.93
CA SER A 170 -13.05 -1.99 2.76
C SER A 170 -11.90 -1.80 3.75
N GLU A 171 -10.99 -2.78 3.83
CA GLU A 171 -9.96 -2.82 4.87
C GLU A 171 -8.67 -2.08 4.45
N HIS A 172 -7.72 -2.01 5.38
CA HIS A 172 -6.40 -1.42 5.17
C HIS A 172 -5.34 -2.49 4.92
N PHE A 173 -4.48 -2.24 3.94
CA PHE A 173 -3.43 -3.16 3.50
C PHE A 173 -2.07 -2.45 3.43
N LEU A 174 -1.02 -3.18 3.76
CA LEU A 174 0.36 -2.76 3.59
C LEU A 174 1.16 -3.85 2.87
N GLN A 175 1.68 -3.55 1.69
CA GLN A 175 2.62 -4.40 0.99
C GLN A 175 4.03 -4.22 1.57
N VAL A 176 4.73 -5.33 1.79
CA VAL A 176 6.05 -5.31 2.46
C VAL A 176 7.16 -5.99 1.66
N ARG A 177 6.89 -6.36 0.41
CA ARG A 177 7.88 -6.84 -0.56
C ARG A 177 7.34 -6.72 -1.97
N ASP A 178 8.22 -6.81 -2.95
CA ASP A 178 7.82 -6.94 -4.35
C ASP A 178 7.00 -8.21 -4.58
N ILE A 179 5.98 -8.10 -5.43
CA ILE A 179 5.07 -9.19 -5.78
C ILE A 179 5.19 -9.46 -7.28
N ASP A 180 5.56 -10.69 -7.65
CA ASP A 180 5.66 -11.11 -9.04
C ASP A 180 4.47 -12.00 -9.43
N LEU A 181 3.69 -11.56 -10.42
CA LEU A 181 2.52 -12.26 -10.95
C LEU A 181 2.82 -13.08 -12.21
N GLN A 182 4.10 -13.35 -12.51
CA GLN A 182 4.51 -14.06 -13.73
C GLN A 182 3.76 -15.39 -13.90
N GLY A 183 3.19 -15.57 -15.10
CA GLY A 183 2.48 -16.80 -15.47
C GLY A 183 1.08 -16.93 -14.87
N GLN A 184 0.60 -15.92 -14.13
CA GLN A 184 -0.73 -15.92 -13.52
C GLN A 184 -1.63 -14.90 -14.22
N GLY A 185 -2.82 -15.34 -14.66
CA GLY A 185 -3.87 -14.42 -15.07
C GLY A 185 -4.49 -13.78 -13.84
N PHE A 186 -4.61 -12.46 -13.83
CA PHE A 186 -5.17 -11.71 -12.71
C PHE A 186 -6.61 -11.29 -13.00
N THR A 187 -7.53 -11.65 -12.09
CA THR A 187 -8.89 -11.12 -12.12
C THR A 187 -8.90 -9.79 -11.37
N PRO A 188 -9.35 -8.67 -11.96
CA PRO A 188 -9.39 -7.38 -11.27
C PRO A 188 -10.01 -7.49 -9.86
N ILE A 189 -9.42 -6.79 -8.90
CA ILE A 189 -10.03 -6.59 -7.58
C ILE A 189 -11.33 -5.80 -7.82
N GLY A 190 -12.40 -6.13 -7.11
CA GLY A 190 -13.71 -5.53 -7.30
C GLY A 190 -13.78 -4.04 -6.94
N VAL A 191 -14.94 -3.59 -6.47
CA VAL A 191 -15.10 -2.22 -5.98
C VAL A 191 -14.36 -2.08 -4.65
N PHE A 192 -13.19 -1.44 -4.68
CA PHE A 192 -12.34 -1.24 -3.52
C PHE A 192 -12.65 0.12 -2.87
N SER A 193 -12.85 0.13 -1.55
CA SER A 193 -13.14 1.32 -0.75
C SER A 193 -12.19 1.50 0.44
N GLY A 194 -11.20 0.62 0.57
CA GLY A 194 -10.22 0.63 1.65
C GLY A 194 -8.98 1.47 1.35
N VAL A 195 -7.88 1.14 2.04
CA VAL A 195 -6.56 1.74 1.82
C VAL A 195 -5.58 0.66 1.41
N TYR A 196 -4.90 0.85 0.28
CA TYR A 196 -3.79 -0.01 -0.14
C TYR A 196 -2.51 0.80 -0.17
N ASP A 197 -1.63 0.56 0.80
CA ASP A 197 -0.28 1.10 0.83
C ASP A 197 0.70 0.06 0.24
N GLY A 198 1.28 0.35 -0.92
CA GLY A 198 2.28 -0.47 -1.57
C GLY A 198 3.62 -0.53 -0.82
N GLY A 199 3.80 0.29 0.22
CA GLY A 199 4.98 0.28 1.08
C GLY A 199 6.29 0.66 0.37
N GLY A 200 6.23 1.20 -0.85
CA GLY A 200 7.40 1.44 -1.68
C GLY A 200 7.89 0.20 -2.44
N TYR A 201 7.00 -0.78 -2.62
CA TYR A 201 7.25 -2.00 -3.38
C TYR A 201 6.42 -2.05 -4.67
N VAL A 202 6.75 -3.00 -5.54
CA VAL A 202 6.13 -3.10 -6.85
C VAL A 202 5.35 -4.39 -7.05
N VAL A 203 4.37 -4.34 -7.96
CA VAL A 203 3.71 -5.51 -8.54
C VAL A 203 4.22 -5.68 -9.97
N ARG A 204 4.86 -6.81 -10.26
CA ARG A 204 5.43 -7.12 -11.58
C ARG A 204 4.57 -8.11 -12.35
N ASN A 205 4.67 -8.06 -13.67
CA ASN A 205 4.14 -9.08 -14.58
C ASN A 205 2.60 -9.21 -14.52
N LEU A 206 1.89 -8.14 -14.14
CA LEU A 206 0.43 -8.10 -14.05
C LEU A 206 -0.20 -8.37 -15.42
N THR A 207 -0.89 -9.50 -15.57
CA THR A 207 -1.60 -9.87 -16.80
C THR A 207 -3.11 -9.90 -16.57
N VAL A 208 -3.85 -8.97 -17.18
CA VAL A 208 -5.31 -8.94 -17.14
C VAL A 208 -5.85 -9.11 -18.55
N ASN A 209 -6.64 -10.16 -18.78
CA ASN A 209 -7.34 -10.40 -20.04
C ASN A 209 -8.81 -10.69 -19.73
N THR A 210 -9.69 -9.73 -20.02
CA THR A 210 -11.09 -9.78 -19.59
C THR A 210 -12.06 -9.29 -20.66
N ALA A 211 -13.29 -9.80 -20.58
CA ALA A 211 -14.45 -9.30 -21.33
C ALA A 211 -15.35 -8.40 -20.47
N GLN A 212 -14.87 -7.99 -19.29
CA GLN A 212 -15.55 -7.07 -18.38
C GLN A 212 -15.15 -5.61 -18.64
N GLU A 213 -15.93 -4.68 -18.09
CA GLU A 213 -15.73 -3.24 -18.28
C GLU A 213 -14.37 -2.78 -17.76
N PHE A 214 -13.90 -3.25 -16.61
CA PHE A 214 -12.65 -2.76 -16.02
C PHE A 214 -11.54 -3.81 -16.11
N ALA A 215 -10.44 -3.44 -16.77
CA ALA A 215 -9.22 -4.23 -16.85
C ALA A 215 -8.07 -3.49 -16.14
N ALA A 216 -7.82 -3.85 -14.88
CA ALA A 216 -6.81 -3.23 -14.02
C ALA A 216 -6.51 -4.13 -12.80
N LEU A 217 -5.49 -3.78 -12.01
CA LEU A 217 -5.30 -4.37 -10.67
C LEU A 217 -6.54 -4.12 -9.80
N PHE A 218 -6.97 -2.86 -9.67
CA PHE A 218 -8.22 -2.48 -9.03
C PHE A 218 -9.26 -2.11 -10.09
N GLY A 219 -10.32 -2.91 -10.22
CA GLY A 219 -11.37 -2.67 -11.20
C GLY A 219 -12.04 -1.32 -11.00
N GLN A 220 -12.47 -1.02 -9.77
CA GLN A 220 -13.09 0.26 -9.44
C GLN A 220 -12.72 0.72 -8.03
N LEU A 221 -12.49 2.02 -7.86
CA LEU A 221 -12.23 2.67 -6.57
C LEU A 221 -13.47 3.46 -6.10
N SER A 222 -13.83 3.38 -4.82
CA SER A 222 -14.95 4.12 -4.24
C SER A 222 -14.58 4.71 -2.89
N GLY A 223 -14.05 5.94 -2.88
CA GLY A 223 -13.54 6.56 -1.65
C GLY A 223 -12.28 5.88 -1.12
N ALA A 224 -11.57 5.14 -1.97
CA ALA A 224 -10.36 4.42 -1.60
C ALA A 224 -9.12 5.31 -1.66
N ALA A 225 -8.06 4.89 -0.97
CA ALA A 225 -6.73 5.46 -1.11
C ALA A 225 -5.73 4.40 -1.55
N ILE A 226 -5.05 4.63 -2.67
CA ILE A 226 -3.95 3.80 -3.15
C ILE A 226 -2.66 4.63 -3.09
N GLN A 227 -1.62 4.11 -2.44
CA GLN A 227 -0.37 4.86 -2.30
C GLN A 227 0.88 4.01 -2.37
N ASN A 228 2.02 4.60 -2.71
CA ASN A 228 3.36 3.99 -2.64
C ASN A 228 3.50 2.67 -3.42
N LEU A 229 2.82 2.57 -4.57
CA LEU A 229 2.75 1.34 -5.34
C LEU A 229 3.28 1.55 -6.76
N GLY A 230 4.24 0.72 -7.15
CA GLY A 230 4.71 0.61 -8.53
C GLY A 230 4.07 -0.57 -9.25
N ILE A 231 3.80 -0.45 -10.55
CA ILE A 231 3.40 -1.56 -11.41
C ILE A 231 4.36 -1.65 -12.59
N GLU A 232 5.02 -2.79 -12.74
CA GLU A 232 6.05 -3.01 -13.75
C GLU A 232 5.72 -4.19 -14.67
N ASN A 233 6.08 -4.08 -15.95
CA ASN A 233 5.90 -5.13 -16.96
C ASN A 233 4.45 -5.67 -17.04
N TYR A 234 3.47 -4.78 -17.24
CA TYR A 234 2.06 -5.14 -17.26
C TYR A 234 1.53 -5.44 -18.68
N ALA A 235 0.52 -6.31 -18.76
CA ALA A 235 -0.22 -6.64 -19.98
C ALA A 235 -1.73 -6.60 -19.70
N ILE A 236 -2.37 -5.51 -20.11
CA ILE A 236 -3.79 -5.25 -19.85
C ILE A 236 -4.58 -5.30 -21.15
N TYR A 237 -5.59 -6.15 -21.20
CA TYR A 237 -6.48 -6.32 -22.34
C TYR A 237 -7.96 -6.39 -21.91
N SER A 238 -8.80 -5.53 -22.50
CA SER A 238 -10.27 -5.61 -22.39
C SER A 238 -10.92 -5.72 -23.77
N SER A 239 -11.74 -6.76 -23.96
CA SER A 239 -12.58 -6.94 -25.15
C SER A 239 -14.02 -6.44 -24.99
N TYR A 240 -14.37 -5.91 -23.81
CA TYR A 240 -15.71 -5.35 -23.57
C TYR A 240 -15.95 -4.12 -24.44
N LEU A 241 -17.17 -3.89 -24.94
CA LEU A 241 -17.44 -2.76 -25.85
C LEU A 241 -17.08 -1.41 -25.22
N TYR A 242 -17.40 -1.21 -23.94
CA TYR A 242 -17.03 0.00 -23.18
C TYR A 242 -15.83 -0.27 -22.27
N GLY A 243 -14.95 -1.18 -22.70
CA GLY A 243 -13.82 -1.64 -21.91
C GLY A 243 -12.85 -0.50 -21.58
N ARG A 244 -12.50 -0.40 -20.30
CA ARG A 244 -11.55 0.56 -19.75
C ARG A 244 -10.37 -0.19 -19.14
N GLY A 245 -9.19 0.10 -19.65
CA GLY A 245 -7.95 -0.55 -19.27
C GLY A 245 -6.93 0.44 -18.71
N ALA A 246 -6.29 0.06 -17.62
CA ALA A 246 -5.10 0.71 -17.09
C ALA A 246 -4.41 -0.23 -16.08
N PRO A 247 -3.11 -0.09 -15.80
CA PRO A 247 -2.42 -1.01 -14.88
C PRO A 247 -2.97 -0.91 -13.45
N LEU A 248 -3.17 0.31 -12.91
CA LEU A 248 -3.52 0.50 -11.50
C LEU A 248 -5.02 0.43 -11.24
N ALA A 249 -5.81 1.28 -11.90
CA ALA A 249 -7.25 1.36 -11.66
C ALA A 249 -8.11 1.54 -12.92
N GLY A 250 -9.21 0.81 -13.03
CA GLY A 250 -10.13 0.88 -14.17
C GLY A 250 -11.08 2.09 -14.11
N SER A 251 -11.62 2.41 -12.92
CA SER A 251 -12.49 3.57 -12.74
C SER A 251 -12.53 4.04 -11.29
N SER A 252 -13.01 5.27 -11.06
CA SER A 252 -13.62 5.66 -9.78
C SER A 252 -15.15 5.54 -9.86
N ALA A 253 -15.80 5.12 -8.78
CA ALA A 253 -17.25 5.09 -8.61
C ALA A 253 -17.79 6.47 -8.18
N SER A 254 -19.08 6.69 -8.40
CA SER A 254 -19.83 7.84 -7.85
C SER A 254 -20.24 7.55 -6.40
N GLY A 255 -19.30 7.70 -5.45
CA GLY A 255 -19.55 7.41 -4.04
C GLY A 255 -18.60 8.08 -3.03
N GLY A 256 -17.58 8.77 -3.50
CA GLY A 256 -16.55 9.44 -2.69
C GLY A 256 -15.33 9.74 -3.55
N LEU A 257 -14.58 10.80 -3.22
CA LEU A 257 -13.33 11.12 -3.92
C LEU A 257 -12.27 10.11 -3.50
N SER A 258 -11.88 9.24 -4.43
CA SER A 258 -10.72 8.36 -4.24
C SER A 258 -9.43 9.18 -4.35
N THR A 259 -8.32 8.61 -3.88
CA THR A 259 -6.98 9.23 -4.01
C THR A 259 -5.96 8.21 -4.49
N ILE A 260 -5.03 8.67 -5.33
CA ILE A 260 -3.85 7.93 -5.74
C ILE A 260 -2.64 8.81 -5.50
N SER A 261 -1.67 8.34 -4.71
CA SER A 261 -0.49 9.13 -4.38
C SER A 261 0.82 8.34 -4.40
N ARG A 262 1.90 8.93 -4.93
CA ARG A 262 3.21 8.26 -4.96
C ARG A 262 3.17 6.88 -5.62
N CYS A 263 2.41 6.77 -6.70
CA CYS A 263 2.28 5.54 -7.49
C CYS A 263 2.87 5.70 -8.88
N TYR A 264 3.32 4.60 -9.47
CA TYR A 264 3.77 4.62 -10.86
C TYR A 264 3.42 3.37 -11.64
N ALA A 265 3.47 3.52 -12.97
CA ALA A 265 3.47 2.41 -13.91
C ALA A 265 4.68 2.54 -14.83
N ASP A 266 5.44 1.45 -14.99
CA ASP A 266 6.59 1.40 -15.88
C ASP A 266 6.50 0.19 -16.80
N THR A 267 6.57 0.46 -18.10
CA THR A 267 6.72 -0.52 -19.17
C THR A 267 5.62 -1.56 -19.22
N GLY A 268 4.85 -1.56 -20.31
CA GLY A 268 3.78 -2.52 -20.47
C GLY A 268 2.84 -2.15 -21.60
N THR A 269 1.77 -2.91 -21.73
CA THR A 269 0.76 -2.71 -22.77
C THR A 269 -0.62 -2.57 -22.15
N VAL A 270 -1.38 -1.59 -22.64
CA VAL A 270 -2.81 -1.47 -22.37
C VAL A 270 -3.52 -1.42 -23.70
N THR A 271 -4.36 -2.41 -23.96
CA THR A 271 -5.28 -2.43 -25.09
C THR A 271 -6.70 -2.57 -24.56
N ALA A 272 -7.49 -1.52 -24.70
CA ALA A 272 -8.89 -1.53 -24.31
C ALA A 272 -9.75 -1.07 -25.49
N ASN A 273 -11.02 -1.45 -25.52
CA ASN A 273 -11.88 -0.97 -26.58
C ASN A 273 -12.21 0.51 -26.46
N ASP A 274 -12.49 1.05 -25.27
CA ASP A 274 -13.00 2.42 -25.09
C ASP A 274 -11.90 3.35 -24.54
N ASP A 275 -11.42 3.06 -23.33
CA ASP A 275 -10.49 3.90 -22.57
C ASP A 275 -9.19 3.13 -22.27
N ALA A 276 -8.04 3.60 -22.78
CA ALA A 276 -6.73 3.07 -22.40
C ALA A 276 -5.85 4.14 -21.70
N GLY A 277 -5.64 3.98 -20.38
CA GLY A 277 -4.88 4.91 -19.55
C GLY A 277 -3.54 4.33 -19.09
N GLY A 278 -2.52 5.19 -18.93
CA GLY A 278 -1.19 4.76 -18.51
C GLY A 278 -1.07 4.41 -17.03
N LEU A 279 -1.93 4.98 -16.16
CA LEU A 279 -2.00 4.62 -14.75
C LEU A 279 -3.43 4.27 -14.33
N VAL A 280 -4.38 5.12 -14.68
CA VAL A 280 -5.82 4.94 -14.41
C VAL A 280 -6.59 5.11 -15.72
N ALA A 281 -7.69 4.41 -15.93
CA ALA A 281 -8.53 4.71 -17.10
C ALA A 281 -9.45 5.89 -16.78
N TYR A 282 -10.47 5.69 -15.94
CA TYR A 282 -11.46 6.73 -15.64
C TYR A 282 -11.30 7.34 -14.24
N THR A 283 -11.19 8.67 -14.17
CA THR A 283 -10.87 9.40 -12.94
C THR A 283 -12.02 10.29 -12.45
N ASN A 284 -12.29 10.19 -11.15
CA ASN A 284 -13.03 11.17 -10.37
C ASN A 284 -12.35 11.29 -9.01
N MET A 285 -11.04 11.58 -9.06
CA MET A 285 -10.11 11.38 -7.95
C MET A 285 -8.98 12.40 -7.99
N ALA A 286 -8.28 12.56 -6.87
CA ALA A 286 -7.02 13.29 -6.82
C ALA A 286 -5.86 12.33 -7.12
N ILE A 287 -5.03 12.69 -8.09
CA ILE A 287 -3.79 11.97 -8.44
C ILE A 287 -2.62 12.89 -8.11
N THR A 288 -1.76 12.46 -7.21
CA THR A 288 -0.69 13.32 -6.67
C THR A 288 0.64 12.59 -6.65
N ASP A 289 1.71 13.24 -7.09
CA ASP A 289 3.05 12.65 -7.08
C ASP A 289 3.13 11.30 -7.82
N CYS A 290 2.58 11.20 -9.04
CA CYS A 290 2.48 9.93 -9.77
C CYS A 290 3.06 10.02 -11.18
N TYR A 291 3.54 8.90 -11.72
CA TYR A 291 4.07 8.89 -13.10
C TYR A 291 3.74 7.62 -13.88
N ALA A 292 3.74 7.72 -15.20
CA ALA A 292 3.63 6.57 -16.10
C ALA A 292 4.67 6.68 -17.22
N VAL A 293 5.49 5.64 -17.39
CA VAL A 293 6.59 5.63 -18.35
C VAL A 293 6.63 4.32 -19.13
N GLY A 294 7.17 4.33 -20.35
CA GLY A 294 7.42 3.12 -21.14
C GLY A 294 6.18 2.38 -21.68
N GLY A 295 4.97 2.76 -21.26
CA GLY A 295 3.72 2.10 -21.66
C GLY A 295 3.33 2.31 -23.13
N THR A 296 2.83 1.26 -23.78
CA THR A 296 2.12 1.30 -25.07
C THR A 296 0.61 1.28 -24.82
N LEU A 297 -0.07 2.38 -25.13
CA LEU A 297 -1.50 2.57 -24.86
C LEU A 297 -2.28 2.57 -26.17
N ARG A 298 -3.30 1.71 -26.27
CA ARG A 298 -4.12 1.56 -27.46
C ARG A 298 -5.59 1.46 -27.13
N SER A 299 -6.38 2.34 -27.74
CA SER A 299 -7.83 2.16 -27.79
C SER A 299 -8.31 1.67 -29.17
N THR A 300 -9.21 0.69 -29.22
CA THR A 300 -9.49 -0.11 -30.44
C THR A 300 -10.90 -0.03 -31.01
N ARG A 301 -11.89 0.52 -30.30
CA ARG A 301 -13.26 0.58 -30.83
C ARG A 301 -13.34 1.58 -32.00
N ASN A 302 -14.47 1.61 -32.71
CA ASN A 302 -14.76 2.57 -33.78
C ASN A 302 -15.75 3.64 -33.27
N GLY A 303 -15.44 4.93 -33.46
CA GLY A 303 -16.41 6.02 -33.23
C GLY A 303 -16.46 6.70 -31.87
N GLY A 304 -15.32 6.81 -31.16
CA GLY A 304 -15.17 7.71 -30.00
C GLY A 304 -14.40 7.08 -28.84
N HIS A 305 -13.07 7.27 -28.83
CA HIS A 305 -12.13 6.54 -27.97
C HIS A 305 -11.03 7.44 -27.43
N ARG A 306 -10.51 7.09 -26.24
CA ARG A 306 -9.55 7.94 -25.54
C ARG A 306 -8.34 7.15 -25.12
N THR A 307 -7.19 7.79 -25.28
CA THR A 307 -5.97 7.38 -24.58
C THR A 307 -5.41 8.56 -23.83
N GLY A 308 -4.79 8.29 -22.69
CA GLY A 308 -4.07 9.34 -21.98
C GLY A 308 -2.90 8.79 -21.18
N GLY A 309 -1.83 9.59 -21.17
CA GLY A 309 -0.56 9.18 -20.58
C GLY A 309 -0.66 8.81 -19.10
N ILE A 310 -1.51 9.49 -18.33
CA ILE A 310 -1.86 9.10 -16.94
C ILE A 310 -3.29 8.56 -16.87
N ALA A 311 -4.25 9.32 -17.40
CA ALA A 311 -5.69 9.05 -17.29
C ALA A 311 -6.43 9.25 -18.62
N THR A 312 -7.59 8.61 -18.85
CA THR A 312 -8.34 8.81 -20.09
C THR A 312 -9.45 9.84 -19.96
N SER A 313 -10.22 9.81 -18.88
CA SER A 313 -11.33 10.73 -18.67
C SER A 313 -11.31 11.22 -17.24
N SER A 314 -11.63 12.50 -17.03
CA SER A 314 -11.82 13.07 -15.70
C SER A 314 -13.11 13.87 -15.65
N ASN A 315 -13.96 13.59 -14.65
CA ASN A 315 -15.17 14.37 -14.37
C ASN A 315 -14.85 15.57 -13.49
N TYR A 316 -15.77 16.55 -13.45
CA TYR A 316 -15.70 17.74 -12.59
C TYR A 316 -15.36 17.37 -11.13
N GLY A 317 -14.19 17.82 -10.66
CA GLY A 317 -13.69 17.58 -9.31
C GLY A 317 -12.38 16.77 -9.24
N SER A 318 -11.90 16.24 -10.36
CA SER A 318 -10.59 15.57 -10.41
C SER A 318 -9.44 16.58 -10.38
N SER A 319 -8.30 16.18 -9.81
CA SER A 319 -7.08 16.99 -9.80
C SER A 319 -5.85 16.13 -10.06
N MET A 320 -4.86 16.71 -10.73
CA MET A 320 -3.58 16.08 -11.01
C MET A 320 -2.47 17.04 -10.59
N THR A 321 -1.62 16.59 -9.67
CA THR A 321 -0.59 17.43 -9.06
C THR A 321 0.75 16.71 -9.06
N ARG A 322 1.80 17.35 -9.59
CA ARG A 322 3.16 16.77 -9.66
C ARG A 322 3.16 15.40 -10.32
N CYS A 323 2.53 15.31 -11.49
CA CYS A 323 2.44 14.08 -12.26
C CYS A 323 3.12 14.20 -13.61
N PHE A 324 3.65 13.10 -14.14
CA PHE A 324 4.19 13.12 -15.49
C PHE A 324 4.03 11.83 -16.29
N ALA A 325 3.93 11.96 -17.61
CA ALA A 325 3.77 10.84 -18.51
C ALA A 325 4.81 10.83 -19.63
N VAL A 326 5.49 9.69 -19.79
CA VAL A 326 6.45 9.39 -20.86
C VAL A 326 6.11 8.04 -21.51
N PRO A 327 4.95 7.91 -22.16
CA PRO A 327 4.58 6.65 -22.80
C PRO A 327 5.50 6.35 -24.00
N SER A 328 5.66 5.08 -24.33
CA SER A 328 6.36 4.63 -25.54
C SER A 328 5.57 5.00 -26.80
N SER A 329 4.26 4.78 -26.76
CA SER A 329 3.35 5.17 -27.84
C SER A 329 1.91 5.18 -27.34
N MET A 330 1.13 6.14 -27.82
CA MET A 330 -0.31 6.20 -27.62
C MET A 330 -1.00 6.20 -28.97
N SER A 331 -2.09 5.46 -29.09
CA SER A 331 -2.87 5.39 -30.32
C SER A 331 -4.33 5.14 -30.02
N TYR A 332 -5.19 5.68 -30.87
CA TYR A 332 -6.62 5.41 -30.87
C TYR A 332 -7.09 5.24 -32.31
N HIS A 333 -8.24 4.60 -32.50
CA HIS A 333 -8.79 4.36 -33.82
C HIS A 333 -10.05 5.22 -34.05
N ALA A 334 -9.93 6.41 -34.67
CA ALA A 334 -11.13 7.15 -35.10
C ALA A 334 -10.95 7.93 -36.42
N PRO A 335 -11.90 7.78 -37.38
CA PRO A 335 -12.00 8.66 -38.54
C PRO A 335 -12.70 10.01 -38.24
N ASN A 336 -13.38 10.16 -37.09
CA ASN A 336 -14.17 11.35 -36.73
C ASN A 336 -13.73 11.90 -35.35
N GLN A 337 -13.54 13.22 -35.27
CA GLN A 337 -12.69 13.95 -34.29
C GLN A 337 -13.32 14.24 -32.89
N SER A 338 -14.24 13.42 -32.35
CA SER A 338 -14.92 13.75 -31.08
C SER A 338 -14.20 13.32 -29.80
N ASP A 339 -13.15 12.49 -29.91
CA ASP A 339 -12.41 11.93 -28.78
C ASP A 339 -10.90 11.90 -29.10
N GLY A 340 -10.06 12.16 -28.10
CA GLY A 340 -8.65 12.54 -28.31
C GLY A 340 -7.64 11.75 -27.49
N THR A 341 -6.41 11.73 -27.99
CA THR A 341 -5.22 11.25 -27.28
C THR A 341 -4.57 12.41 -26.56
N GLY A 342 -4.55 12.36 -25.23
CA GLY A 342 -3.93 13.38 -24.39
C GLY A 342 -2.60 12.94 -23.83
N GLY A 343 -1.63 13.86 -23.76
CA GLY A 343 -0.34 13.61 -23.15
C GLY A 343 -0.47 13.25 -21.66
N LEU A 344 -1.46 13.83 -20.98
CA LEU A 344 -1.81 13.52 -19.60
C LEU A 344 -3.20 12.89 -19.51
N VAL A 345 -4.22 13.55 -20.09
CA VAL A 345 -5.64 13.17 -19.98
C VAL A 345 -6.34 13.16 -21.34
N GLY A 346 -7.08 12.09 -21.65
CA GLY A 346 -7.80 11.98 -22.94
C GLY A 346 -8.97 12.95 -23.14
N MET A 347 -9.86 13.14 -22.14
CA MET A 347 -11.13 13.87 -22.29
C MET A 347 -11.18 15.27 -21.66
N THR A 348 -11.69 15.46 -20.45
CA THR A 348 -11.88 16.80 -19.85
C THR A 348 -11.44 16.85 -18.38
N ALA A 349 -11.85 17.88 -17.66
CA ALA A 349 -11.03 18.79 -16.88
C ALA A 349 -10.68 18.31 -15.46
N SER A 350 -9.41 17.96 -15.30
CA SER A 350 -8.73 18.01 -14.01
C SER A 350 -8.14 19.41 -13.81
N SER A 351 -8.05 19.87 -12.56
CA SER A 351 -7.07 20.94 -12.28
C SER A 351 -5.68 20.33 -12.37
N PHE A 352 -4.76 21.02 -13.04
CA PHE A 352 -3.37 20.60 -13.16
C PHE A 352 -2.49 21.54 -12.35
N GLU A 353 -1.53 20.96 -11.64
CA GLU A 353 -0.49 21.70 -10.96
C GLU A 353 0.84 20.97 -11.15
N SER A 354 1.80 21.61 -11.82
CA SER A 354 3.12 21.04 -12.06
C SER A 354 3.06 19.67 -12.74
N CYS A 355 2.33 19.56 -13.85
CA CYS A 355 2.21 18.32 -14.61
C CYS A 355 2.97 18.38 -15.94
N TYR A 356 3.62 17.27 -16.31
CA TYR A 356 4.55 17.23 -17.45
C TYR A 356 4.26 16.05 -18.37
N TRP A 357 4.41 16.20 -19.69
CA TRP A 357 4.16 15.09 -20.62
C TRP A 357 5.07 15.13 -21.85
N MET A 358 5.39 13.95 -22.38
CA MET A 358 6.26 13.83 -23.55
C MET A 358 5.48 13.93 -24.86
N THR A 359 5.89 14.86 -25.71
CA THR A 359 5.39 15.05 -27.07
C THR A 359 5.93 13.99 -28.04
N GLY A 360 5.32 13.87 -29.22
CA GLY A 360 5.79 12.92 -30.24
C GLY A 360 5.53 11.45 -29.89
N ARG A 361 4.58 11.20 -28.98
CA ARG A 361 4.14 9.87 -28.53
C ARG A 361 2.69 9.55 -28.87
N GLY A 362 2.10 10.26 -29.82
CA GLY A 362 0.70 10.10 -30.24
C GLY A 362 -0.26 11.17 -29.71
N ALA A 363 0.16 11.96 -28.72
CA ALA A 363 -0.56 13.15 -28.25
C ALA A 363 0.04 14.45 -28.80
N ASN A 364 -0.83 15.40 -29.15
CA ASN A 364 -0.46 16.77 -29.53
C ASN A 364 -0.73 17.80 -28.42
N TYR A 365 -1.54 17.43 -27.42
CA TYR A 365 -1.99 18.30 -26.35
C TYR A 365 -1.99 17.53 -25.03
N ALA A 366 -1.86 18.23 -23.91
CA ALA A 366 -1.98 17.65 -22.57
C ALA A 366 -3.36 17.00 -22.38
N VAL A 367 -4.40 17.69 -22.87
CA VAL A 367 -5.79 17.24 -22.86
C VAL A 367 -6.28 16.98 -24.30
N GLY A 368 -6.65 15.73 -24.58
CA GLY A 368 -6.98 15.27 -25.94
C GLY A 368 -8.24 15.91 -26.52
N GLN A 369 -9.38 15.76 -25.86
CA GLN A 369 -10.70 16.17 -26.41
C GLN A 369 -10.80 17.68 -26.62
N SER A 370 -10.31 18.49 -25.69
CA SER A 370 -10.31 19.95 -25.83
C SER A 370 -9.19 20.47 -26.72
N SER A 371 -8.27 19.61 -27.16
CA SER A 371 -7.07 20.00 -27.91
C SER A 371 -6.33 21.16 -27.23
N ALA A 372 -6.12 21.04 -25.92
CA ALA A 372 -5.65 22.13 -25.07
C ALA A 372 -4.48 21.73 -24.17
N ASN A 373 -3.69 22.74 -23.82
CA ASN A 373 -2.67 22.69 -22.78
C ASN A 373 -3.11 23.63 -21.64
N PRO A 374 -3.90 23.15 -20.66
CA PRO A 374 -4.34 23.97 -19.54
C PRO A 374 -3.17 24.49 -18.70
N ALA A 375 -3.44 25.52 -17.90
CA ALA A 375 -2.49 26.01 -16.90
C ALA A 375 -2.05 24.86 -15.97
N GLY A 376 -0.77 24.88 -15.57
CA GLY A 376 -0.16 23.82 -14.76
C GLY A 376 0.29 22.59 -15.58
N THR A 377 0.15 22.59 -16.92
CA THR A 377 0.71 21.56 -17.79
C THR A 377 1.89 22.07 -18.61
N THR A 378 2.93 21.25 -18.77
CA THR A 378 4.10 21.56 -19.60
C THR A 378 4.46 20.37 -20.48
N ALA A 379 4.76 20.64 -21.75
CA ALA A 379 5.13 19.62 -22.72
C ALA A 379 6.64 19.59 -22.95
N PHE A 380 7.24 18.41 -23.00
CA PHE A 380 8.66 18.23 -23.33
C PHE A 380 8.83 17.33 -24.56
N SER A 381 9.86 17.59 -25.35
CA SER A 381 10.25 16.77 -26.51
C SER A 381 11.48 15.89 -26.25
N SER A 382 12.17 16.10 -25.12
CA SER A 382 13.34 15.33 -24.70
C SER A 382 13.08 14.59 -23.40
N LEU A 383 13.55 13.36 -23.30
CA LEU A 383 13.51 12.55 -22.09
C LEU A 383 14.31 13.20 -20.95
N SER A 384 15.45 13.82 -21.27
CA SER A 384 16.32 14.48 -20.28
C SER A 384 15.62 15.58 -19.48
N SER A 385 14.56 16.19 -20.02
CA SER A 385 13.78 17.22 -19.32
C SER A 385 12.99 16.68 -18.14
N PHE A 386 12.77 15.36 -18.07
CA PHE A 386 12.11 14.71 -16.95
C PHE A 386 13.07 14.34 -15.81
N ASN A 387 14.38 14.60 -15.96
CA ASN A 387 15.40 14.18 -15.00
C ASN A 387 16.08 15.34 -14.24
N SER A 388 15.36 16.45 -14.02
CA SER A 388 15.88 17.57 -13.24
C SER A 388 14.77 18.30 -12.51
N PHE A 389 15.05 18.74 -11.28
CA PHE A 389 14.16 19.62 -10.51
C PHE A 389 14.09 21.04 -11.09
N ASP A 390 15.09 21.45 -11.87
CA ASP A 390 15.09 22.77 -12.53
C ASP A 390 14.04 22.83 -13.64
N THR A 391 13.85 21.72 -14.36
CA THR A 391 12.86 21.58 -15.43
C THR A 391 11.51 21.13 -14.91
N MET A 392 11.50 20.19 -13.95
CA MET A 392 10.29 19.66 -13.30
C MET A 392 9.91 20.50 -12.07
N GLN A 393 9.67 21.79 -12.28
CA GLN A 393 9.29 22.71 -11.20
C GLN A 393 8.06 22.22 -10.43
N GLY A 394 8.06 22.46 -9.12
CA GLY A 394 7.01 22.03 -8.20
C GLY A 394 7.24 20.64 -7.59
N PHE A 395 8.15 19.83 -8.13
CA PHE A 395 8.52 18.54 -7.54
C PHE A 395 9.39 18.74 -6.29
N ASP A 396 9.04 18.08 -5.19
CA ASP A 396 9.73 18.19 -3.90
C ASP A 396 10.88 17.16 -3.80
N PRO A 397 12.14 17.59 -3.59
CA PRO A 397 13.27 16.69 -3.35
C PRO A 397 13.15 15.80 -2.10
N ALA A 398 12.19 16.05 -1.20
CA ALA A 398 11.87 15.15 -0.09
C ALA A 398 11.01 13.95 -0.51
N VAL A 399 10.24 14.08 -1.60
CA VAL A 399 9.37 13.02 -2.16
C VAL A 399 10.02 12.35 -3.37
N TRP A 400 10.77 13.11 -4.15
CA TRP A 400 11.36 12.69 -5.41
C TRP A 400 12.89 12.73 -5.37
N ARG A 401 13.52 11.97 -6.27
CA ARG A 401 14.95 12.05 -6.56
C ARG A 401 15.22 11.93 -8.05
N VAL A 402 16.41 12.34 -8.46
CA VAL A 402 16.96 12.14 -9.80
C VAL A 402 17.19 10.63 -10.01
N GLY A 403 16.55 10.07 -11.03
CA GLY A 403 16.76 8.69 -11.48
C GLY A 403 17.73 8.64 -12.66
N GLU A 404 17.82 7.50 -13.34
CA GLU A 404 18.70 7.34 -14.50
C GLU A 404 18.16 8.12 -15.73
N GLU A 405 16.86 7.99 -16.01
CA GLU A 405 16.23 8.61 -17.18
C GLU A 405 15.25 9.75 -16.84
N HIS A 406 14.64 9.70 -15.66
CA HIS A 406 13.63 10.65 -15.19
C HIS A 406 13.63 10.70 -13.66
N LEU A 407 12.90 11.66 -13.07
CA LEU A 407 12.65 11.69 -11.63
C LEU A 407 11.92 10.42 -11.20
N VAL A 408 12.29 9.90 -10.04
CA VAL A 408 11.68 8.72 -9.41
C VAL A 408 11.32 9.02 -7.97
N LEU A 409 10.37 8.26 -7.42
CA LEU A 409 9.86 8.46 -6.07
C LEU A 409 10.81 7.85 -5.03
N ARG A 410 11.13 8.62 -3.98
CA ARG A 410 12.00 8.17 -2.88
C ARG A 410 11.41 7.07 -2.01
N VAL A 411 10.08 6.92 -2.02
CA VAL A 411 9.44 5.88 -1.21
C VAL A 411 9.86 4.46 -1.64
N PHE A 412 10.40 4.31 -2.86
CA PHE A 412 10.94 3.05 -3.38
C PHE A 412 12.44 2.86 -3.05
N ASP A 413 13.05 3.73 -2.27
CA ASP A 413 14.42 3.59 -1.78
C ASP A 413 14.39 2.78 -0.47
N HIS A 414 14.68 1.48 -0.54
CA HIS A 414 14.75 0.58 0.61
C HIS A 414 16.12 -0.10 0.75
#